data_AF-A0A7W0JLM6-F1
#
_entry.id   AF-A0A7W0JLM6-F1
#
_cell.length_a   1.000
_cell.length_b   1.000
_cell.length_c   1.000
_cell.angle_alpha   90.00
_cell.angle_beta   90.00
_cell.angle_gamma   90.00
#
_symmetry.space_group_name_H-M   'P 1'
#
loop_
_entity.id
_entity.type
_entity.pdbx_description
1 polymer ?
#
loop_
_entity_poly.entity_id
_entity_poly.type
_entity_poly.pdbx_seq_one_letter_code
_entity_poly.pdbx_strand_id
1 'polypeptide(L)' 'NVIGPSSQGIAAGEFAELLAAIRAGKTYANVHTSLFPGGEIRAQLGKNRGDKGDREKDDD' A
#
# COMPACT_ATOMS: atom_id res chain seq x y z
N ASN A 1 8.68 -11.37 8.22
CA ASN A 1 9.80 -10.51 8.64
C ASN A 1 9.75 -9.24 7.81
N VAL A 2 9.63 -8.06 8.43
CA VAL A 2 9.72 -6.76 7.74
C VAL A 2 11.13 -6.25 7.91
N ILE A 3 11.89 -6.22 6.83
CA ILE A 3 13.24 -5.63 6.79
C ILE A 3 13.00 -4.17 6.38
N GLY A 4 12.71 -3.34 7.37
CA GLY A 4 12.07 -2.04 7.18
C GLY A 4 12.94 -1.08 6.36
N PRO A 5 12.34 -0.31 5.43
CA PRO A 5 13.01 0.84 4.85
C PRO A 5 13.08 1.92 5.93
N SER A 6 14.10 1.87 6.78
CA SER A 6 14.27 2.79 7.91
C SER A 6 14.28 4.27 7.49
N SER A 7 14.68 4.54 6.24
CA SER A 7 14.60 5.87 5.61
C SER A 7 13.17 6.37 5.32
N GLN A 8 12.18 5.49 5.37
CA GLN A 8 10.75 5.78 5.18
C GLN A 8 9.98 5.77 6.51
N GLY A 9 10.70 5.73 7.64
CA GLY A 9 10.10 5.77 8.97
C GLY A 9 9.52 4.44 9.47
N ILE A 10 9.87 3.32 8.84
CA ILE A 10 9.45 1.98 9.28
C ILE A 10 10.70 1.17 9.62
N ALA A 11 10.90 0.90 10.90
CA ALA A 11 12.03 0.10 11.38
C ALA A 11 11.82 -1.40 11.12
N ALA A 12 12.90 -2.18 11.18
CA ALA A 12 12.81 -3.62 11.07
C ALA A 12 11.95 -4.19 12.20
N GLY A 13 11.02 -5.08 11.85
CA GLY A 13 10.05 -5.66 12.80
C GLY A 13 8.77 -4.86 13.00
N GLU A 14 8.65 -3.62 12.50
CA GLU A 14 7.45 -2.78 12.65
C GLU A 14 6.36 -3.12 11.61
N PHE A 15 5.84 -4.35 11.66
CA PHE A 15 4.79 -4.78 10.74
C PHE A 15 3.49 -3.98 10.86
N ALA A 16 3.14 -3.54 12.08
CA ALA A 16 1.94 -2.75 12.31
C ALA A 16 1.98 -1.40 11.57
N GLU A 17 3.14 -0.74 11.56
CA GLU A 17 3.33 0.54 10.87
C GLU A 17 3.29 0.37 9.35
N LEU A 18 3.90 -0.70 8.84
CA LEU A 18 3.78 -1.08 7.42
C LEU A 18 2.31 -1.26 7.03
N LEU A 19 1.54 -1.96 7.86
CA LEU A 19 0.13 -2.22 7.61
C LEU A 19 -0.71 -0.93 7.67
N ALA A 20 -0.36 0.01 8.54
CA ALA A 20 -0.97 1.34 8.60
C ALA A 20 -0.69 2.14 7.32
N ALA A 21 0.55 2.14 6.83
CA ALA A 21 0.94 2.81 5.59
C ALA A 21 0.19 2.25 4.36
N ILE A 22 0.00 0.93 4.30
CA ILE A 22 -0.79 0.26 3.24
C ILE A 22 -2.24 0.73 3.28
N ARG A 23 -2.89 0.70 4.45
CA ARG A 23 -4.28 1.16 4.61
C ARG A 23 -4.45 2.65 4.29
N ALA A 24 -3.43 3.46 4.57
CA ALA A 24 -3.41 4.87 4.22
C ALA A 24 -3.17 5.12 2.72
N GLY A 25 -2.88 4.07 1.94
CA GLY A 25 -2.63 4.16 0.50
C GLY A 25 -1.33 4.87 0.11
N LYS A 26 -0.33 4.85 1.01
CA LYS A 26 0.96 5.53 0.83
C LYS A 26 2.08 4.58 0.41
N THR A 27 1.75 3.42 -0.13
CA THR A 27 2.71 2.35 -0.38
C THR A 27 2.78 1.97 -1.84
N TYR A 28 4.00 1.72 -2.32
CA TYR A 28 4.28 1.12 -3.62
C TYR A 28 4.76 -0.31 -3.42
N ALA A 29 4.22 -1.25 -4.20
CA ALA A 29 4.64 -2.64 -4.20
C ALA A 29 5.33 -2.99 -5.52
N ASN A 30 6.49 -3.65 -5.41
CA ASN A 30 7.18 -4.29 -6.51
C ASN A 30 7.46 -5.74 -6.11
N VAL A 31 6.94 -6.68 -6.89
CA VAL A 31 7.14 -8.12 -6.69
C VAL A 31 8.09 -8.61 -7.76
N HIS A 32 9.11 -9.37 -7.35
CA HIS A 32 10.06 -10.01 -8.23
C HIS A 32 10.12 -11.51 -7.97
N THR A 33 10.54 -12.25 -8.99
CA THR A 33 10.98 -13.64 -8.87
C THR A 33 12.41 -13.73 -9.37
N SER A 34 13.10 -14.83 -9.07
CA SER A 34 14.45 -15.07 -9.61
C SER A 34 14.47 -15.11 -11.14
N LEU A 35 13.35 -15.50 -11.77
CA LEU A 35 13.18 -15.52 -13.22
C LEU A 35 12.96 -14.13 -13.81
N PHE A 36 12.29 -13.24 -13.06
CA PHE A 36 12.01 -11.86 -13.48
C PHE A 36 12.58 -10.85 -12.46
N PRO A 37 13.91 -10.67 -12.42
CA PRO A 37 14.56 -9.79 -11.45
C PRO A 37 14.22 -8.31 -11.65
N GLY A 38 13.86 -7.93 -12.89
CA GLY A 38 13.36 -6.60 -13.22
C GLY A 38 11.98 -6.27 -12.63
N GLY A 39 11.30 -7.23 -12.00
CA GLY A 39 9.97 -7.06 -11.42
C GLY A 39 8.88 -7.67 -12.31
N GLU A 40 8.09 -8.53 -11.70
CA GLU A 40 6.97 -9.25 -12.32
C GLU A 40 5.67 -8.46 -12.17
N ILE A 41 5.46 -7.80 -11.01
CA ILE A 41 4.28 -6.99 -10.73
C ILE A 41 4.70 -5.68 -10.05
N ARG A 42 4.11 -4.56 -10.48
CA ARG A 42 4.36 -3.22 -9.95
C ARG A 42 3.06 -2.45 -9.78
N ALA A 43 2.79 -1.94 -8.58
CA ALA A 43 1.56 -1.21 -8.30
C ALA A 43 1.72 -0.17 -7.18
N GLN A 44 1.05 0.97 -7.32
CA GLN A 44 0.75 1.83 -6.18
C GLN A 44 -0.46 1.23 -5.45
N LEU A 45 -0.32 0.95 -4.16
CA LEU A 45 -1.40 0.46 -3.31
C LEU A 45 -2.05 1.66 -2.62
N GLY A 46 -3.34 1.87 -2.87
CA GLY A 46 -4.15 2.90 -2.24
C GLY A 46 -5.62 2.80 -2.64
N LYS A 47 -6.47 3.67 -2.07
CA LYS A 47 -7.88 3.73 -2.46
C LYS A 47 -7.97 4.02 -3.96
N ASN A 48 -8.51 3.06 -4.71
CA ASN A 48 -8.93 3.31 -6.08
C ASN A 48 -9.85 4.54 -6.05
N ARG A 49 -9.61 5.50 -6.96
CA ARG A 49 -10.43 6.70 -7.16
C ARG A 49 -11.83 6.37 -7.71
N GLY A 50 -12.52 5.43 -7.09
CA GLY A 50 -13.86 4.94 -7.40
C GLY A 50 -14.71 4.67 -6.16
N ASP A 51 -14.14 4.73 -4.96
CA ASP A 51 -14.88 4.66 -3.68
C ASP A 51 -15.54 6.02 -3.38
N LYS A 52 -16.39 6.48 -4.31
CA LYS A 52 -17.46 7.42 -3.99
C LYS A 52 -18.53 6.58 -3.31
N GLY A 53 -18.39 6.39 -2.01
CA GLY A 53 -19.53 6.06 -1.17
C GLY A 53 -20.57 7.16 -1.36
N ASP A 54 -21.61 6.84 -2.11
CA ASP A 54 -22.99 7.02 -1.69
C ASP A 54 -23.22 8.37 -0.99
N ARG A 55 -23.28 9.44 -1.79
CA ARG A 55 -24.05 10.62 -1.35
C ARG A 55 -25.51 10.18 -1.39
N GLU A 56 -26.00 9.64 -0.27
CA GLU A 56 -27.41 9.70 0.08
C GLU A 56 -27.83 11.16 -0.09
N LYS A 57 -28.62 11.40 -1.14
CA LYS A 57 -29.37 12.63 -1.35
C LYS A 57 -30.81 12.28 -1.06
N ASP A 58 -31.11 12.01 0.20
CA ASP A 58 -32.48 11.96 0.69
C ASP A 58 -32.57 13.02 1.78
N ASP A 59 -33.17 14.16 1.44
CA ASP A 59 -33.91 15.04 2.34
C ASP A 59 -34.57 16.13 1.45
N ASP A 60 -35.90 16.08 1.39
CA ASP A 60 -36.84 16.86 0.56
C ASP A 60 -36.83 18.39 0.78
#